data_AF-A0A3S4FYL5-F1
#
_entry.id   AF-A0A3S4FYL5-F1
#
_cell.length_a   1.000
_cell.length_b   1.000
_cell.length_c   1.000
_cell.angle_alpha   90.00
_cell.angle_beta   90.00
_cell.angle_gamma   90.00
#
_symmetry.space_group_name_H-M   'P 1'
#
loop_
_entity.id
_entity.type
_entity.pdbx_description
1 polymer ?
#
loop_
_entity_poly.entity_id
_entity_poly.type
_entity_poly.pdbx_seq_one_letter_code
_entity_poly.pdbx_strand_id
1 'polypeptide(L)' 'MFLAQEIIRKKRDGQPLSEEEIRFFINGIRDNVVSEGQIAALAMTIYFMI' A
#
# COMPACT_ATOMS: atom_id res chain seq x y z
N MET A 1 4.71 -12.93 5.71
CA MET A 1 4.14 -12.85 4.35
C MET A 1 3.28 -11.60 4.31
N PHE A 2 3.59 -10.63 3.46
CA PHE A 2 2.81 -9.39 3.33
C PHE A 2 1.88 -9.49 2.12
N LEU A 3 0.69 -8.90 2.22
CA LEU A 3 -0.26 -8.78 1.13
C LEU A 3 -0.51 -7.29 0.87
N ALA A 4 -0.42 -6.86 -0.38
CA ALA A 4 -0.63 -5.45 -0.75
C ALA A 4 -2.00 -4.92 -0.27
N GLN A 5 -3.03 -5.78 -0.29
CA GLN A 5 -4.37 -5.45 0.21
C GLN A 5 -4.40 -5.15 1.72
N GLU A 6 -3.60 -5.86 2.51
CA GLU A 6 -3.54 -5.64 3.96
C GLU A 6 -2.85 -4.31 4.30
N ILE A 7 -1.87 -3.89 3.50
CA ILE A 7 -1.22 -2.58 3.63
C ILE A 7 -2.21 -1.46 3.31
N ILE A 8 -2.98 -1.60 2.21
CA ILE A 8 -4.03 -0.65 1.84
C ILE A 8 -5.09 -0.58 2.95
N ARG A 9 -5.55 -1.73 3.45
CA ARG A 9 -6.52 -1.80 4.55
C ARG A 9 -6.00 -1.10 5.81
N LYS A 10 -4.78 -1.42 6.22
CA LYS A 10 -4.13 -0.81 7.38
C LYS A 10 -4.07 0.70 7.27
N LYS A 11 -3.63 1.21 6.11
CA LYS A 11 -3.57 2.66 5.89
C LYS A 11 -4.97 3.27 5.88
N ARG A 12 -5.97 2.62 5.26
CA ARG A 12 -7.38 3.07 5.22
C ARG A 12 -8.00 3.14 6.62
N ASP A 13 -7.61 2.25 7.50
CA ASP A 13 -8.11 2.18 8.88
C ASP A 13 -7.42 3.20 9.81
N GLY A 14 -6.70 4.20 9.28
CA GLY A 14 -6.08 5.24 10.10
C GLY A 14 -4.63 4.97 10.52
N GLN A 15 -4.12 3.76 10.28
CA GLN A 15 -2.87 3.32 10.91
C GLN A 15 -1.63 3.74 10.10
N PRO A 16 -0.51 4.09 10.76
CA PRO A 16 0.74 4.38 10.08
C PRO A 16 1.32 3.10 9.47
N LEU A 17 1.91 3.24 8.29
CA LEU A 17 2.68 2.17 7.65
C LEU A 17 4.11 2.17 8.20
N SER A 18 4.65 0.98 8.43
CA SER A 18 6.07 0.82 8.75
C SER A 18 6.93 0.99 7.50
N GLU A 19 8.21 1.25 7.70
CA GLU A 19 9.18 1.33 6.60
C GLU A 19 9.24 0.02 5.79
N GLU A 20 9.14 -1.13 6.46
CA GLU A 20 9.13 -2.44 5.81
C GLU A 20 7.90 -2.64 4.92
N GLU A 21 6.72 -2.21 5.38
CA GLU A 21 5.47 -2.28 4.60
C GLU A 21 5.56 -1.40 3.35
N ILE A 22 6.13 -0.19 3.48
CA ILE A 22 6.35 0.72 2.35
C ILE A 22 7.33 0.09 1.36
N ARG A 23 8.48 -0.43 1.83
CA ARG A 23 9.48 -1.08 0.97
C ARG A 23 8.89 -2.30 0.25
N PHE A 24 8.10 -3.11 0.94
CA PHE A 24 7.40 -4.24 0.33
C PHE A 24 6.49 -3.78 -0.80
N PHE A 25 5.67 -2.74 -0.58
CA PHE A 25 4.73 -2.25 -1.59
C PHE A 25 5.47 -1.67 -2.81
N ILE A 26 6.50 -0.85 -2.59
CA ILE A 26 7.29 -0.23 -3.68
C ILE A 26 8.06 -1.28 -4.48
N ASN A 27 8.69 -2.26 -3.83
CA ASN A 27 9.33 -3.37 -4.52
C ASN A 27 8.30 -4.18 -5.31
N GLY A 28 7.10 -4.37 -4.76
CA GLY A 28 6.00 -5.05 -5.45
C GLY A 28 5.53 -4.32 -6.72
N ILE A 29 5.61 -2.98 -6.76
CA ILE A 29 5.37 -2.20 -7.99
C ILE A 29 6.49 -2.48 -9.01
N ARG A 30 7.75 -2.35 -8.59
CA ARG A 30 8.93 -2.59 -9.45
C ARG A 30 8.90 -3.99 -10.07
N ASP A 31 8.51 -4.98 -9.28
CA ASP A 31 8.55 -6.39 -9.65
C ASP A 31 7.23 -6.85 -10.32
N ASN A 32 6.31 -5.93 -10.63
CA ASN A 32 4.99 -6.18 -11.25
C ASN A 32 4.07 -7.15 -10.46
N VAL A 33 4.26 -7.24 -9.14
CA VAL A 33 3.43 -8.04 -8.23
C VAL A 33 2.21 -7.25 -7.75
N VAL A 34 2.34 -5.92 -7.65
CA VAL A 34 1.25 -5.01 -7.28
C VAL A 34 0.57 -4.51 -8.55
N SER A 35 -0.76 -4.67 -8.62
CA SER A 35 -1.54 -4.23 -9.79
C SER A 35 -1.78 -2.72 -9.78
N GLU A 36 -2.05 -2.14 -10.95
CA GLU A 36 -2.42 -0.71 -11.07
C GLU A 36 -3.58 -0.32 -10.16
N GLY A 37 -4.58 -1.20 -10.02
CA GLY A 37 -5.71 -0.97 -9.11
C GLY A 37 -5.30 -0.89 -7.64
N GLN A 38 -4.31 -1.68 -7.21
CA GLN A 38 -3.77 -1.60 -5.85
C GLN A 38 -2.95 -0.32 -5.65
N ILE A 39 -2.17 0.11 -6.66
CA ILE A 39 -1.44 1.38 -6.63
C ILE A 39 -2.43 2.54 -6.46
N ALA A 40 -3.47 2.58 -7.29
CA ALA A 40 -4.50 3.61 -7.23
C ALA A 40 -5.24 3.60 -5.88
N ALA A 41 -5.58 2.43 -5.35
CA ALA A 41 -6.24 2.30 -4.06
C ALA A 41 -5.38 2.82 -2.90
N LEU A 42 -4.07 2.50 -2.87
CA LEU A 42 -3.17 3.04 -1.85
C LEU A 42 -3.03 4.56 -1.99
N ALA A 43 -2.84 5.07 -3.21
CA ALA A 43 -2.71 6.50 -3.47
C ALA A 43 -3.95 7.29 -3.03
N MET A 44 -5.15 6.81 -3.38
CA MET A 44 -6.42 7.43 -2.96
C MET A 44 -6.57 7.41 -1.44
N THR A 45 -6.17 6.31 -0.80
CA THR A 45 -6.18 6.19 0.65
C THR A 45 -5.25 7.22 1.29
N ILE A 46 -4.02 7.40 0.77
CA ILE A 46 -3.08 8.41 1.28
C ILE A 46 -3.62 9.83 1.07
N TYR A 47 -4.21 10.12 -0.09
CA TYR A 47 -4.73 11.44 -0.43
C TYR A 47 -5.87 11.89 0.50
N PHE A 48 -6.84 11.03 0.78
CA PHE A 48 -8.01 11.38 1.61
C PHE A 48 -7.72 11.41 3.11
N MET A 49 -6.63 10.79 3.57
CA MET A 49 -6.32 10.69 4.99
C MET A 49 -5.28 11.71 5.49
N ILE A 50 -5.09 12.80 4.74
CA ILE A 50 -4.37 14.00 5.23
C ILE A 50 -5.23 14.69 6.29
#